data_AF-B8JHG6-F1
#
_entry.id   AF-B8JHG6-F1
#
_cell.length_a   1.000
_cell.length_b   1.000
_cell.length_c   1.000
_cell.angle_alpha   90.00
_cell.angle_beta   90.00
_cell.angle_gamma   90.00
#
_symmetry.space_group_name_H-M   'P 1'
#
loop_
_entity.id
_entity.type
_entity.pdbx_description
1 polymer ?
#
loop_
_entity_poly.entity_id
_entity_poly.type
_entity_poly.pdbx_seq_one_letter_code
_entity_poly.pdbx_strand_id
1 'polypeptide(L)' 'MVDHVTRITVEAGSPRAAALGGALAQLGFTVHAGRRGLVAESSEVEAQDAKRRLRALGFADREYRVSLEYVRRWGIL' A
#
# COMPACT_ATOMS: atom_id res chain seq x y z
N MET A 1 13.08 16.85 3.26
CA MET A 1 11.90 16.07 2.85
C MET A 1 12.39 14.66 2.62
N VAL A 2 12.01 13.70 3.47
CA VAL A 2 12.43 12.31 3.32
C VAL A 2 11.52 11.69 2.27
N ASP A 3 12.09 11.28 1.14
CA ASP A 3 11.36 10.55 0.11
C ASP A 3 10.95 9.19 0.72
N HIS A 4 9.67 8.87 0.76
CA HIS A 4 9.17 7.58 1.22
C HIS A 4 8.26 6.95 0.18
N VAL A 5 8.20 5.62 0.19
CA VAL A 5 7.27 4.85 -0.62
C VAL A 5 6.52 3.91 0.30
N THR A 6 5.22 4.12 0.41
CA THR A 6 4.30 3.20 1.05
C THR A 6 3.87 2.16 0.03
N ARG A 7 4.23 0.89 0.27
CA ARG A 7 3.84 -0.26 -0.53
C ARG A 7 2.86 -1.12 0.25
N ILE A 8 1.73 -1.44 -0.37
CA ILE A 8 0.71 -2.32 0.18
C ILE A 8 0.55 -3.52 -0.76
N THR A 9 0.70 -4.72 -0.23
CA THR A 9 0.55 -5.95 -1.01
C THR A 9 -0.65 -6.75 -0.51
N VAL A 10 -1.43 -7.27 -1.43
CA VAL A 10 -2.62 -8.08 -1.17
C VAL A 10 -2.42 -9.43 -1.87
N GLU A 11 -2.59 -10.52 -1.11
CA GLU A 11 -2.47 -11.88 -1.66
C GLU A 11 -3.60 -12.16 -2.67
N ALA A 12 -3.27 -12.80 -3.80
CA ALA A 12 -4.24 -13.11 -4.86
C ALA A 12 -5.41 -14.00 -4.38
N GLY A 13 -5.17 -14.83 -3.36
CA GLY A 13 -6.18 -15.71 -2.76
C GLY A 13 -7.16 -14.99 -1.82
N SER A 14 -6.99 -13.68 -1.57
CA SER A 14 -7.93 -12.94 -0.73
C SER A 14 -9.25 -12.72 -1.47
N PRO A 15 -10.40 -13.14 -0.92
CA PRO A 15 -11.70 -12.93 -1.56
C PRO A 15 -12.05 -11.45 -1.73
N ARG A 16 -11.38 -10.55 -0.99
CA ARG A 16 -11.56 -9.10 -1.07
C ARG A 16 -10.45 -8.39 -1.84
N ALA A 17 -9.58 -9.11 -2.56
CA ALA A 17 -8.47 -8.50 -3.29
C ALA A 17 -8.92 -7.41 -4.27
N ALA A 18 -9.98 -7.65 -5.04
CA ALA A 18 -10.54 -6.66 -5.96
C ALA A 18 -11.09 -5.41 -5.24
N ALA A 19 -11.77 -5.61 -4.10
CA ALA A 19 -12.29 -4.50 -3.28
C ALA A 19 -11.15 -3.69 -2.65
N LEU A 20 -10.10 -4.36 -2.17
CA LEU A 20 -8.88 -3.72 -1.66
C LEU A 20 -8.18 -2.91 -2.75
N GLY A 21 -8.01 -3.48 -3.94
CA GLY A 21 -7.43 -2.77 -5.09
C GLY A 21 -8.21 -1.51 -5.44
N GLY A 22 -9.54 -1.59 -5.50
CA GLY A 22 -10.40 -0.42 -5.76
C GLY A 22 -10.29 0.65 -4.67
N ALA A 23 -10.29 0.26 -3.39
CA ALA A 23 -10.10 1.19 -2.28
C ALA A 23 -8.72 1.87 -2.34
N LEU A 24 -7.66 1.11 -2.63
CA LEU A 24 -6.30 1.64 -2.75
C LEU A 24 -6.17 2.63 -3.91
N ALA A 25 -6.78 2.34 -5.06
CA ALA A 25 -6.83 3.27 -6.19
C ALA A 25 -7.53 4.59 -5.83
N GLN A 26 -8.66 4.53 -5.11
CA GLN A 26 -9.37 5.74 -4.63
C GLN A 26 -8.56 6.54 -3.60
N LEU A 27 -7.68 5.86 -2.86
CA LEU A 27 -6.80 6.48 -1.87
C LEU A 27 -5.57 7.16 -2.48
N GLY A 28 -5.39 7.10 -3.81
CA GLY A 28 -4.24 7.69 -4.50
C GLY A 28 -3.03 6.75 -4.58
N PHE A 29 -3.25 5.44 -4.44
CA PHE A 29 -2.20 4.47 -4.74
C PHE A 29 -2.23 4.04 -6.20
N THR A 30 -1.05 3.85 -6.76
CA THR A 30 -0.87 3.18 -8.05
C THR A 30 -0.97 1.67 -7.84
N VAL A 31 -2.08 1.08 -8.26
CA VAL A 31 -2.33 -0.37 -8.13
C VAL A 31 -1.91 -1.08 -9.40
N HIS A 32 -1.13 -2.15 -9.25
CA HIS A 32 -0.71 -3.02 -10.34
C HIS A 32 -0.69 -4.49 -9.89
N ALA A 33 -0.75 -5.40 -10.88
CA ALA A 33 -0.64 -6.82 -10.62
C ALA A 33 0.82 -7.21 -10.37
N GLY A 34 1.11 -7.75 -9.19
CA GLY A 34 2.39 -8.34 -8.82
C GLY A 34 2.36 -9.88 -8.88
N ARG A 35 3.52 -10.49 -8.66
CA ARG A 35 3.72 -11.94 -8.81
C ARG A 35 2.89 -12.80 -7.85
N ARG A 36 2.47 -12.25 -6.70
CA ARG A 36 1.70 -12.96 -5.65
C ARG A 36 0.31 -12.37 -5.41
N GLY A 37 -0.12 -11.41 -6.22
CA GLY A 37 -1.39 -10.70 -6.04
C GLY A 37 -1.30 -9.25 -6.43
N LEU A 38 -2.03 -8.37 -5.75
CA LEU A 38 -2.04 -6.95 -6.06
C LEU A 38 -0.98 -6.21 -5.25
N VAL A 39 -0.32 -5.24 -5.89
CA VAL A 39 0.64 -4.35 -5.26
C VAL A 39 0.17 -2.93 -5.51
N ALA A 40 0.15 -2.13 -4.45
CA ALA A 40 -0.26 -0.74 -4.49
C ALA A 40 0.86 0.12 -3.90
N GLU A 41 1.26 1.17 -4.59
CA GLU A 41 2.38 2.02 -4.18
C GLU A 41 1.96 3.49 -4.17
N SER A 42 2.39 4.24 -3.16
CA SER A 42 2.20 5.69 -3.08
C SER A 42 3.35 6.32 -2.32
N SER A 43 3.80 7.49 -2.77
CA SER A 43 4.78 8.34 -2.07
C SER A 43 4.13 9.50 -1.33
N GLU A 44 2.81 9.69 -1.52
CA GLU A 44 2.04 10.77 -0.91
C GLU A 44 1.27 10.31 0.32
N VAL A 45 0.90 9.02 0.35
CA VAL A 45 0.12 8.44 1.45
C VAL A 45 1.04 7.72 2.42
N GLU A 46 1.03 8.17 3.68
CA GLU A 46 1.75 7.49 4.75
C GLU A 46 1.13 6.13 5.09
N ALA A 47 1.99 5.17 5.44
CA ALA A 47 1.59 3.81 5.81
C ALA A 47 0.54 3.77 6.95
N GLN A 48 0.63 4.68 7.92
CA GLN A 48 -0.29 4.72 9.06
C GLN A 48 -1.67 5.25 8.68
N ASP A 49 -1.72 6.28 7.84
CA ASP A 49 -2.98 6.81 7.31
C ASP A 49 -3.67 5.82 6.39
N ALA A 50 -2.91 5.11 5.54
CA ALA A 50 -3.45 4.03 4.73
C ALA A 50 -4.09 2.93 5.60
N LYS A 51 -3.43 2.49 6.67
CA LYS A 51 -3.99 1.52 7.63
C LYS A 51 -5.27 2.03 8.28
N ARG A 52 -5.30 3.29 8.74
CA ARG A 52 -6.51 3.87 9.34
C ARG A 52 -7.69 3.86 8.38
N ARG A 53 -7.47 4.29 7.13
CA ARG A 53 -8.51 4.33 6.10
C ARG A 53 -8.99 2.92 5.72
N LEU A 54 -8.07 1.96 5.56
CA LEU A 54 -8.43 0.56 5.28
C LEU A 54 -9.21 -0.08 6.43
N ARG A 55 -8.84 0.19 7.69
CA ARG A 55 -9.61 -0.26 8.85
C ARG A 55 -11.00 0.38 8.91
N ALA A 56 -11.13 1.67 8.57
CA ALA A 56 -12.42 2.34 8.50
C ALA A 56 -13.34 1.76 7.43
N LEU A 57 -12.78 1.21 6.35
CA LEU A 57 -13.49 0.47 5.30
C LEU A 57 -13.81 -0.99 5.69
N GLY A 58 -13.42 -1.41 6.89
CA GLY A 58 -13.69 -2.75 7.42
C GLY A 58 -12.73 -3.84 6.91
N PHE A 59 -11.54 -3.47 6.42
CA PHE A 59 -10.48 -4.42 6.10
C PHE A 59 -9.65 -4.75 7.34
N ALA A 60 -9.43 -6.04 7.59
CA ALA A 60 -8.56 -6.51 8.66
C ALA A 60 -7.09 -6.50 8.22
N ASP A 61 -6.18 -6.23 9.15
CA ASP A 61 -4.72 -6.20 8.92
C ASP A 61 -4.15 -7.51 8.37
N ARG A 62 -4.86 -8.64 8.48
CA ARG A 62 -4.47 -9.92 7.89
C ARG A 62 -4.71 -10.01 6.38
N GLU A 63 -5.53 -9.12 5.83
CA GLU A 63 -5.91 -9.12 4.42
C GLU A 63 -4.90 -8.41 3.52
N TYR A 64 -3.98 -7.65 4.11
CA TYR A 64 -2.97 -6.87 3.38
C TYR A 64 -1.69 -6.73 4.20
N ARG A 65 -0.56 -6.55 3.52
CA ARG A 65 0.73 -6.25 4.16
C ARG A 65 1.17 -4.85 3.76
N VAL A 66 1.54 -4.03 4.73
CA VAL A 66 2.05 -2.67 4.52
C VAL A 66 3.55 -2.64 4.79
N SER A 67 4.30 -2.12 3.83
CA SER A 67 5.73 -1.87 3.91
C SER A 67 5.99 -0.39 3.65
N LEU A 68 6.83 0.22 4.49
CA LEU A 68 7.28 1.60 4.30
C LEU A 68 8.76 1.57 3.95
N GLU A 69 9.09 2.09 2.78
CA GLU A 69 10.46 2.19 2.31
C GLU A 69 10.90 3.65 2.35
N TYR A 70 11.87 3.95 3.22
CA TYR A 70 12.47 5.28 3.27
C TYR A 70 13.59 5.35 2.24
N VAL A 71 13.36 6.12 1.17
CA VAL A 71 14.37 6.43 0.16
C VAL A 71 15.29 7.48 0.76
N ARG A 72 16.41 7.01 1.32
CA ARG A 72 17.47 7.89 1.80
C ARG A 72 18.23 8.35 0.56
N ARG A 73 18.14 9.64 0.24
CA ARG A 73 19.01 10.28 -0.74
C ARG A 73 20.41 10.34 -0.12
N TRP A 74 21.19 9.26 -0.25
CA TRP A 74 22.61 9.30 0.04
C TRP A 74 23.23 10.25 -0.98
N GLY A 75 23.34 11.52 -0.60
CA GLY A 75 24.35 12.38 -1.19
C GLY A 75 25.68 11.66 -1.00
N ILE A 76 26.32 11.35 -2.11
CA ILE A 76 27.71 10.92 -2.16
C ILE A 76 28.51 11.93 -1.31
N LEU A 77 29.15 11.45 -0.25
CA LEU A 77 30.20 12.19 0.46
C LEU A 77 31.48 12.14 -0.36
#